data_AF-A0A1H8HJF3-F1
#
_entry.id   AF-A0A1H8HJF3-F1
#
_cell.length_a   1.000
_cell.length_b   1.000
_cell.length_c   1.000
_cell.angle_alpha   90.00
_cell.angle_beta   90.00
_cell.angle_gamma   90.00
#
_symmetry.space_group_name_H-M   'P 1'
#
loop_
_entity.id
_entity.type
_entity.pdbx_description
1 polymer ?
#
loop_
_entity_poly.entity_id
_entity_poly.type
_entity_poly.pdbx_seq_one_letter_code
_entity_poly.pdbx_strand_id
1 'polypeptide(L)'
;MITVFGNAAGEACPVYLGTGLRTHWGVDDPAIATGSDDEIDAAFMHTYRTLRSGIEAFLALPLNELCRNTSALKAALDSIGNLRFIQHHSE
;
A
#
# COMPACT_ATOMS: atom_id res chain seq x y z
N MET A 1 9.79 -1.48 6.60
CA MET A 1 8.56 -0.71 6.89
C MET A 1 7.81 -0.53 5.59
N ILE A 2 6.56 -0.99 5.56
CA ILE A 2 5.62 -0.73 4.47
C ILE A 2 4.62 0.29 5.01
N THR A 3 4.47 1.42 4.33
CA THR A 3 3.45 2.42 4.66
C THR A 3 2.30 2.31 3.67
N VAL A 4 1.06 2.45 4.14
CA VAL A 4 -0.14 2.22 3.30
C VAL A 4 -1.08 3.41 3.15
N PHE A 5 -0.88 4.48 3.92
CA PHE A 5 -1.76 5.65 3.81
C PHE A 5 -1.73 6.20 2.38
N GLY A 6 -2.88 6.48 1.78
CA GLY A 6 -2.95 7.36 0.62
C GLY A 6 -2.46 8.74 1.03
N ASN A 7 -2.22 9.64 0.08
CA ASN A 7 -1.89 11.02 0.36
C ASN A 7 -3.06 11.67 1.12
N ALA A 8 -3.18 11.43 2.43
CA ALA A 8 -4.13 12.03 3.33
C ALA A 8 -3.96 13.52 3.12
N ALA A 9 -5.01 14.20 2.64
CA ALA A 9 -4.93 15.53 2.05
C ALA A 9 -4.11 16.51 2.91
N GLY A 10 -2.79 16.58 2.68
CA GLY A 10 -1.87 17.47 3.39
C GLY A 10 -1.18 16.94 4.66
N GLU A 11 -1.34 15.68 5.09
CA GLU A 11 -0.66 15.17 6.28
C GLU A 11 0.71 14.54 5.96
N ALA A 12 1.76 15.02 6.65
CA ALA A 12 3.07 14.43 6.55
C ALA A 12 3.07 13.01 7.14
N CYS A 13 3.66 12.06 6.42
CA CYS A 13 3.90 10.72 6.92
C CYS A 13 4.56 10.77 8.31
N PRO A 14 4.06 10.03 9.32
CA PRO A 14 4.67 10.02 10.65
C PRO A 14 6.15 9.65 10.55
N VAL A 15 7.00 10.44 11.22
CA VAL A 15 8.45 10.29 11.14
C VAL A 15 8.85 8.94 11.73
N TYR A 16 9.37 8.06 10.88
CA TYR A 16 10.02 6.82 11.31
C TYR A 16 11.54 7.00 11.28
N LEU A 17 12.16 7.03 12.46
CA LEU A 17 13.62 7.23 12.64
C LEU A 17 14.45 5.94 12.50
N GLY A 18 13.84 4.81 12.11
CA GLY A 18 14.55 3.55 11.91
C GLY A 18 15.28 3.47 10.56
N THR A 19 16.41 2.76 10.52
CA THR A 19 17.26 2.57 9.32
C THR A 19 16.80 1.44 8.39
N GLY A 20 15.67 0.81 8.68
CA GLY A 20 15.14 -0.30 7.89
C GLY A 20 14.71 0.09 6.48
N LEU A 21 14.64 -0.91 5.60
CA LEU A 21 14.11 -0.75 4.25
C LEU A 21 12.69 -0.17 4.26
N ARG A 22 12.42 0.77 3.35
CA ARG A 22 11.14 1.47 3.22
C ARG A 22 10.53 1.29 1.82
N THR A 23 9.23 1.08 1.80
CA THR A 23 8.38 1.05 0.59
C THR A 23 6.99 1.58 0.94
N HIS A 24 6.24 2.02 -0.08
CA HIS A 24 4.96 2.68 0.07
C HIS A 24 3.91 2.05 -0.85
N TRP A 25 2.78 1.65 -0.27
CA TRP A 25 1.65 0.98 -0.90
C TRP A 25 0.37 1.80 -0.62
N GLY A 26 0.29 3.00 -1.20
CA GLY A 26 -0.81 3.94 -0.92
C GLY A 26 -2.18 3.41 -1.34
N VAL A 27 -3.17 3.57 -0.48
CA VAL A 27 -4.60 3.33 -0.78
C VAL A 27 -5.41 4.56 -0.39
N ASP A 28 -6.52 4.80 -1.07
CA ASP A 28 -7.47 5.82 -0.63
C ASP A 28 -7.93 5.56 0.81
N ASP A 29 -8.07 6.63 1.59
CA ASP A 29 -8.61 6.56 2.93
C ASP A 29 -10.15 6.41 2.84
N PRO A 30 -10.71 5.24 3.16
CA PRO A 30 -12.16 5.05 3.06
C PRO A 30 -12.91 5.83 4.14
N ALA A 31 -12.24 6.33 5.19
CA ALA A 31 -12.87 7.09 6.26
C ALA A 31 -13.30 8.51 5.83
N ILE A 32 -12.76 9.02 4.72
CA ILE A 32 -13.19 10.30 4.13
C ILE A 32 -14.30 10.13 3.08
N ALA A 33 -14.73 8.90 2.79
CA ALA A 33 -15.82 8.66 1.84
C ALA A 33 -17.12 9.30 2.34
N THR A 34 -17.87 9.90 1.41
CA THR A 34 -19.17 10.52 1.68
C THR A 34 -20.17 10.06 0.64
N GLY A 35 -21.46 10.03 1.00
CA GLY A 35 -22.51 9.51 0.13
C GLY A 35 -23.50 8.65 0.90
N SER A 36 -24.16 7.75 0.18
CA SER A 36 -24.99 6.68 0.74
C SER A 36 -24.17 5.62 1.47
N ASP A 37 -24.82 4.83 2.32
CA ASP A 37 -24.18 3.71 3.03
C ASP A 37 -23.51 2.73 2.04
N ASP A 38 -24.17 2.45 0.90
CA ASP A 38 -23.62 1.58 -0.15
C ASP A 38 -22.34 2.15 -0.79
N GLU A 39 -22.26 3.47 -0.97
CA GLU A 39 -21.06 4.14 -1.53
C GLU A 39 -19.91 4.13 -0.52
N ILE A 40 -20.20 4.33 0.77
CA ILE A 40 -19.22 4.24 1.85
C ILE A 40 -18.71 2.80 1.94
N ASP A 41 -19.60 1.81 1.99
CA ASP A 41 -19.24 0.38 2.04
C ASP A 41 -18.40 -0.03 0.82
N ALA A 42 -18.73 0.49 -0.37
CA ALA A 42 -17.94 0.26 -1.57
C ALA A 42 -16.51 0.80 -1.44
N ALA A 43 -16.32 2.00 -0.88
CA ALA A 43 -15.00 2.58 -0.63
C ALA A 43 -14.17 1.72 0.35
N PHE A 44 -14.77 1.31 1.47
CA PHE A 44 -14.12 0.41 2.44
C PHE A 44 -13.74 -0.93 1.79
N MET A 45 -14.65 -1.54 1.04
CA MET A 45 -14.41 -2.83 0.39
C MET A 45 -13.35 -2.74 -0.71
N HIS A 46 -13.28 -1.63 -1.43
CA HIS A 46 -12.23 -1.35 -2.40
C HIS A 46 -10.86 -1.29 -1.72
N THR A 47 -10.71 -0.45 -0.70
CA THR A 47 -9.47 -0.34 0.08
C THR A 47 -9.04 -1.69 0.67
N TYR A 48 -9.99 -2.43 1.25
CA TYR A 48 -9.74 -3.78 1.78
C TYR A 48 -9.21 -4.74 0.71
N ARG A 49 -9.84 -4.80 -0.46
CA ARG A 49 -9.45 -5.71 -1.56
C ARG A 49 -8.05 -5.38 -2.07
N THR A 50 -7.73 -4.10 -2.21
CA THR A 50 -6.41 -3.62 -2.62
C THR A 50 -5.33 -4.04 -1.62
N LEU A 51 -5.54 -3.77 -0.33
CA LEU A 51 -4.63 -4.18 0.73
C LEU A 51 -4.43 -5.70 0.77
N ARG A 52 -5.54 -6.46 0.70
CA ARG A 52 -5.50 -7.92 0.69
C ARG A 52 -4.66 -8.45 -0.47
N SER A 53 -4.90 -7.95 -1.68
CA SER A 53 -4.16 -8.39 -2.87
C SER A 53 -2.66 -8.08 -2.77
N GLY A 54 -2.29 -6.94 -2.20
CA GLY A 54 -0.88 -6.60 -1.94
C GLY A 54 -0.22 -7.50 -0.90
N ILE A 55 -0.92 -7.79 0.21
CA ILE A 55 -0.44 -8.70 1.25
C ILE A 55 -0.25 -10.12 0.68
N GLU A 56 -1.21 -10.61 -0.10
CA GLU A 56 -1.12 -11.92 -0.76
C GLU A 56 0.08 -11.98 -1.71
N ALA A 57 0.33 -10.92 -2.50
CA ALA A 57 1.50 -10.84 -3.38
C ALA A 57 2.82 -10.82 -2.59
N PHE A 58 2.86 -10.14 -1.45
CA PHE A 58 4.04 -10.12 -0.58
C PHE A 58 4.33 -11.48 0.05
N LEU A 59 3.31 -12.17 0.53
CA LEU A 59 3.44 -13.50 1.11
C LEU A 59 3.87 -14.56 0.08
N ALA A 60 3.61 -14.31 -1.21
CA ALA A 60 4.05 -15.16 -2.32
C ALA A 60 5.53 -14.96 -2.72
N LEU A 61 6.22 -13.94 -2.20
CA LEU A 61 7.62 -13.71 -2.51
C LEU A 61 8.53 -14.80 -1.89
N PRO A 62 9.66 -15.14 -2.53
CA PRO A 62 10.68 -16.01 -1.94
C PRO A 62 11.50 -15.24 -0.87
N LEU A 63 10.86 -14.88 0.25
CA LEU A 63 11.43 -14.00 1.27
C LEU A 63 12.76 -14.53 1.86
N ASN A 64 12.90 -15.85 1.99
CA ASN A 64 14.13 -16.47 2.48
C ASN A 64 15.36 -16.15 1.61
N GLU A 65 15.15 -15.97 0.30
CA GLU A 65 16.20 -15.60 -0.65
C GLU A 65 16.40 -14.10 -0.71
N LEU A 66 15.29 -13.35 -0.79
CA LEU A 66 15.31 -11.89 -0.91
C LEU A 66 15.87 -11.19 0.33
N CYS A 67 15.64 -11.72 1.54
CA CYS A 67 16.17 -11.13 2.77
C CYS A 67 17.70 -11.09 2.83
N ARG A 68 18.41 -11.92 2.04
CA ARG A 68 19.87 -11.86 1.91
C ARG A 68 20.35 -10.75 0.98
N ASN A 69 19.46 -10.13 0.23
CA ASN A 69 19.75 -9.05 -0.70
C ASN A 69 18.72 -7.93 -0.55
N THR A 70 19.06 -6.94 0.28
CA THR A 70 18.21 -5.80 0.60
C THR A 70 17.75 -5.02 -0.63
N SER A 71 18.57 -4.88 -1.68
CA SER A 71 18.16 -4.17 -2.90
C SER A 71 17.15 -4.95 -3.71
N ALA A 72 17.31 -6.28 -3.82
CA ALA A 72 16.33 -7.15 -4.47
C ALA A 72 15.00 -7.20 -3.69
N LEU A 73 15.06 -7.28 -2.36
CA LEU A 73 13.87 -7.19 -1.51
C LEU A 73 13.15 -5.85 -1.71
N LYS A 74 13.90 -4.73 -1.80
CA LYS A 74 13.30 -3.42 -2.06
C LYS A 74 12.60 -3.38 -3.41
N ALA A 75 13.26 -3.86 -4.47
CA ALA A 75 12.69 -3.88 -5.81
C ALA A 75 11.40 -4.72 -5.88
N ALA A 76 11.37 -5.87 -5.21
CA ALA A 76 10.17 -6.71 -5.15
C ALA A 76 9.02 -6.01 -4.43
N LEU A 77 9.29 -5.36 -3.29
CA LEU A 77 8.28 -4.64 -2.52
C LEU A 77 7.75 -3.40 -3.26
N ASP A 78 8.63 -2.64 -3.91
CA ASP A 78 8.24 -1.49 -4.72
C ASP A 78 7.42 -1.92 -5.94
N SER A 79 7.74 -3.07 -6.54
CA SER A 79 6.96 -3.64 -7.66
C SER A 79 5.54 -4.02 -7.24
N ILE A 80 5.34 -4.58 -6.04
CA ILE A 80 4.01 -4.84 -5.49
C ILE A 80 3.24 -3.52 -5.34
N GLY A 81 3.89 -2.48 -4.81
CA GLY A 81 3.33 -1.13 -4.72
C GLY A 81 2.83 -0.63 -6.08
N ASN A 82 3.69 -0.67 -7.08
CA ASN A 82 3.36 -0.15 -8.42
C ASN A 82 2.24 -0.92 -9.13
N LEU A 83 2.15 -2.24 -8.93
CA LEU A 83 1.20 -3.09 -9.65
C LEU A 83 -0.17 -3.18 -8.97
N ARG A 84 -0.23 -2.99 -7.65
CA ARG A 84 -1.44 -3.23 -6.85
C ARG A 84 -2.03 -1.96 -6.25
N PHE A 85 -1.23 -0.93 -6.04
CA PHE A 85 -1.61 0.25 -5.26
C PHE A 85 -1.61 1.56 -6.05
N ILE A 86 -0.89 1.64 -7.18
CA ILE A 86 -1.01 2.80 -8.08
C ILE A 86 -2.29 2.66 -8.89
N GLN A 87 -3.34 3.39 -8.50
CA GLN A 87 -4.49 3.61 -9.34
C GLN A 87 -4.20 4.79 -10.27
N HIS A 88 -4.33 4.57 -11.58
CA HIS A 88 -4.55 5.67 -12.51
C HIS A 88 -5.84 6.37 -12.10
N HIS A 89 -5.74 7.51 -11.42
CA HIS A 89 -6.78 8.53 -11.51
C HIS A 89 -6.74 9.05 -12.95
N SER A 90 -7.48 8.39 -13.84
CA SER A 90 -7.96 9.02 -15.05
C SER A 90 -9.03 10.01 -14.64
N GLU A 91 -8.68 11.29 -14.63
CA GLU A 91 -9.64 12.36 -14.93
C GLU A 91 -9.91 12.39 -16.43
#